data_AF-Q6PJZ4-F1
#
_entry.id   AF-Q6PJZ4-F1
#
_cell.length_a   1.000
_cell.length_b   1.000
_cell.length_c   1.000
_cell.angle_alpha   90.00
_cell.angle_beta   90.00
_cell.angle_gamma   90.00
#
_symmetry.space_group_name_H-M   'P 1'
#
loop_
_entity.id
_entity.type
_entity.pdbx_description
1 polymer ?
#
loop_
_entity_poly.entity_id
_entity_poly.type
_entity_poly.pdbx_seq_one_letter_code
_entity_poly.pdbx_strand_id
1 'polypeptide(L)'
;MSSTSPNLQKAIDLASKAAQEDKAGNYEEALQLYQHAVQYFLHVVKYEAQGDKAKQSIRAKCTEYLDRAEKLKEYLKKKKK
;
A
#
# COMPACT_ATOMS: atom_id res chain seq x y z
N MET A 1 24.17 0.17 7.73
CA MET A 1 22.96 -0.28 7.03
C MET A 1 21.77 0.15 7.88
N SER A 2 20.94 1.06 7.38
CA SER A 2 19.80 1.57 8.14
C SER A 2 18.79 0.45 8.34
N SER A 3 18.54 0.06 9.59
CA SER A 3 17.58 -1.00 9.92
C SER A 3 16.18 -0.53 9.57
N THR A 4 15.62 -1.02 8.46
CA THR A 4 14.21 -0.86 8.10
C THR A 4 13.35 -1.44 9.22
N SER A 5 12.34 -0.70 9.69
CA SER A 5 11.49 -1.20 10.77
C SER A 5 10.66 -2.42 10.33
N PRO A 6 10.33 -3.36 11.23
CA PRO A 6 9.53 -4.54 10.88
C PRO A 6 8.18 -4.18 10.24
N ASN A 7 7.55 -3.09 10.72
CA ASN A 7 6.30 -2.61 10.16
C ASN A 7 6.46 -2.00 8.76
N LEU A 8 7.59 -1.33 8.50
CA LEU A 8 7.90 -0.82 7.17
C LEU A 8 8.17 -1.96 6.19
N GLN A 9 8.92 -2.98 6.59
CA GLN A 9 9.15 -4.16 5.74
C GLN A 9 7.83 -4.86 5.41
N LYS A 10 6.97 -5.05 6.42
CA LYS A 10 5.65 -5.66 6.23
C LYS A 10 4.76 -4.85 5.28
N ALA A 11 4.81 -3.51 5.34
CA ALA A 11 4.10 -2.64 4.41
C ALA A 11 4.58 -2.85 2.95
N ILE A 12 5.89 -2.97 2.76
CA ILE A 12 6.52 -3.20 1.46
C ILE A 12 6.13 -4.58 0.91
N ASP A 13 6.17 -5.62 1.75
CA ASP A 13 5.81 -6.98 1.34
C ASP A 13 4.34 -7.06 0.91
N LEU A 14 3.44 -6.42 1.68
CA LEU A 14 2.01 -6.32 1.34
C LEU A 14 1.78 -5.57 0.03
N ALA A 15 2.46 -4.44 -0.18
CA ALA A 15 2.33 -3.66 -1.41
C ALA A 15 2.86 -4.42 -2.64
N SER A 16 3.97 -5.15 -2.46
CA SER A 16 4.53 -6.00 -3.51
C SER A 16 3.56 -7.12 -3.88
N LYS A 17 2.98 -7.80 -2.89
CA LYS A 17 1.95 -8.81 -3.12
C LYS A 17 0.71 -8.21 -3.79
N ALA A 18 0.24 -7.04 -3.34
CA ALA A 18 -0.89 -6.34 -3.96
C ALA A 18 -0.66 -6.10 -5.46
N ALA A 19 0.55 -5.65 -5.83
CA ALA A 19 0.91 -5.41 -7.22
C ALA A 19 1.01 -6.71 -8.06
N GLN A 20 1.39 -7.83 -7.44
CA GLN A 20 1.38 -9.14 -8.10
C GLN A 20 -0.06 -9.60 -8.36
N GLU A 21 -0.94 -9.53 -7.35
CA GLU A 21 -2.35 -9.90 -7.48
C GLU A 21 -3.09 -9.00 -8.49
N ASP A 22 -2.78 -7.71 -8.50
CA ASP A 22 -3.34 -6.76 -9.47
C ASP A 22 -2.99 -7.15 -10.90
N LYS A 23 -1.72 -7.48 -11.16
CA LYS A 23 -1.26 -7.97 -12.47
C LYS A 23 -1.86 -9.33 -12.82
N ALA A 24 -2.12 -10.18 -11.83
CA ALA A 24 -2.79 -11.47 -12.01
C ALA A 24 -4.29 -11.33 -12.29
N GLY A 25 -4.87 -10.13 -12.15
CA GLY A 25 -6.30 -9.89 -12.29
C GLY A 25 -7.13 -10.23 -11.06
N ASN A 26 -6.47 -10.57 -9.94
CA ASN A 26 -7.07 -10.87 -8.64
C ASN A 26 -7.42 -9.56 -7.92
N TYR A 27 -8.26 -8.74 -8.54
CA TYR A 27 -8.50 -7.36 -8.13
C TYR A 27 -9.13 -7.21 -6.74
N GLU A 28 -9.95 -8.16 -6.29
CA GLU A 28 -10.52 -8.14 -4.93
C GLU A 28 -9.42 -8.33 -3.87
N GLU A 29 -8.49 -9.26 -4.08
CA GLU A 29 -7.36 -9.49 -3.17
C GLU A 29 -6.36 -8.33 -3.24
N ALA A 30 -6.04 -7.86 -4.46
CA ALA A 30 -5.16 -6.72 -4.66
C ALA A 30 -5.68 -5.47 -3.92
N LEU A 31 -7.00 -5.21 -3.99
CA LEU A 31 -7.63 -4.11 -3.28
C LEU A 31 -7.40 -4.20 -1.77
N GLN A 32 -7.67 -5.37 -1.17
CA GLN A 32 -7.45 -5.57 0.27
C GLN A 32 -5.99 -5.41 0.64
N LEU A 33 -5.08 -6.00 -0.12
CA LEU A 33 -3.64 -5.90 0.13
C LEU A 33 -3.11 -4.46 0.03
N TYR A 34 -3.56 -3.68 -0.95
CA TYR A 34 -3.21 -2.26 -1.06
C TYR A 34 -3.69 -1.46 0.16
N GLN A 35 -4.92 -1.69 0.62
CA GLN A 35 -5.45 -1.02 1.83
C GLN A 35 -4.63 -1.37 3.07
N HIS A 36 -4.30 -2.66 3.26
CA HIS A 36 -3.47 -3.09 4.37
C HIS A 36 -2.05 -2.51 4.29
N ALA A 37 -1.42 -2.50 3.12
CA ALA A 37 -0.10 -1.89 2.93
C ALA A 37 -0.10 -0.41 3.34
N VAL A 38 -1.08 0.36 2.86
CA VAL A 38 -1.25 1.78 3.22
C VAL A 38 -1.43 1.96 4.73
N GLN A 39 -2.22 1.11 5.39
CA GLN A 39 -2.41 1.18 6.83
C GLN A 39 -1.08 1.03 7.59
N TYR A 40 -0.23 0.08 7.20
CA TYR A 40 1.10 -0.08 7.80
C TYR A 40 2.02 1.11 7.48
N PHE A 41 2.03 1.60 6.24
CA PHE A 41 2.82 2.78 5.88
C PHE A 41 2.43 4.02 6.68
N LEU A 42 1.13 4.25 6.90
CA LEU A 42 0.65 5.35 7.74
C LEU A 42 1.06 5.19 9.21
N HIS A 43 1.04 3.96 9.74
CA HIS A 43 1.54 3.67 11.08
C HIS A 43 3.03 4.03 11.20
N VAL A 44 3.85 3.57 10.25
CA VAL A 44 5.28 3.89 10.20
C VAL A 44 5.51 5.39 10.10
N VAL A 45 4.80 6.11 9.24
CA VAL A 45 4.94 7.58 9.10
C VAL A 45 4.61 8.32 10.40
N LYS A 46 3.59 7.85 11.13
CA LYS A 46 3.08 8.50 12.33
C LYS A 46 3.95 8.22 13.55
N TYR A 47 4.49 7.02 13.68
CA TYR A 47 5.11 6.55 14.92
C TYR A 47 6.60 6.19 14.82
N GLU A 48 7.10 5.80 13.64
CA GLU A 48 8.43 5.18 13.52
C GLU A 48 9.40 6.00 12.66
N ALA A 49 8.94 6.53 11.52
CA ALA A 49 9.78 7.19 10.54
C ALA A 49 10.45 8.44 11.12
N GLN A 50 11.78 8.47 11.05
CA GLN A 50 12.60 9.61 11.46
C GLN A 50 12.98 10.45 10.24
N GLY A 51 12.75 11.76 10.31
CA GLY A 51 13.10 12.72 9.26
C GLY A 51 12.04 12.93 8.16
N ASP A 52 11.93 14.17 7.69
CA ASP A 52 10.93 14.59 6.70
C ASP A 52 11.04 13.87 5.37
N LYS A 53 12.27 13.61 4.88
CA LYS A 53 12.47 12.91 3.60
C LYS A 53 11.87 11.50 3.62
N ALA A 54 12.09 10.73 4.69
CA ALA A 54 11.54 9.39 4.81
C ALA A 54 10.00 9.42 4.89
N LYS A 55 9.45 10.34 5.70
CA LYS A 55 7.99 10.53 5.82
C LYS A 55 7.36 10.93 4.49
N GLN A 56 7.99 11.82 3.72
CA GLN A 56 7.51 12.22 2.40
C GLN A 56 7.52 11.06 1.40
N SER A 57 8.61 10.28 1.34
CA SER A 57 8.69 9.11 0.46
C SER A 57 7.60 8.08 0.77
N ILE A 58 7.37 7.80 2.05
CA ILE A 58 6.33 6.84 2.45
C ILE A 58 4.93 7.40 2.14
N ARG A 59 4.67 8.69 2.40
CA ARG A 59 3.39 9.34 2.06
C ARG A 59 3.11 9.30 0.56
N ALA A 60 4.10 9.56 -0.28
CA ALA A 60 3.96 9.46 -1.73
C ALA A 60 3.54 8.05 -2.15
N LYS A 61 4.13 7.02 -1.54
CA LYS A 61 3.72 5.62 -1.76
C LYS A 61 2.32 5.30 -1.26
N CYS A 62 1.91 5.83 -0.10
CA CYS A 62 0.52 5.70 0.34
C CYS A 62 -0.46 6.26 -0.70
N THR A 63 -0.18 7.45 -1.24
CA THR A 63 -1.03 8.09 -2.24
C THR A 63 -1.13 7.25 -3.53
N GLU A 64 0.00 6.73 -4.02
CA GLU A 64 0.05 5.85 -5.19
C GLU A 64 -0.82 4.59 -5.00
N TYR A 65 -0.69 3.92 -3.85
CA TYR A 65 -1.45 2.71 -3.56
C TYR A 65 -2.94 2.97 -3.29
N LEU A 66 -3.29 4.10 -2.67
CA LEU A 66 -4.67 4.51 -2.48
C LEU A 66 -5.36 4.82 -3.81
N ASP A 67 -4.70 5.55 -4.71
CA ASP A 67 -5.24 5.82 -6.05
C ASP A 67 -5.52 4.51 -6.81
N ARG A 68 -4.59 3.56 -6.73
CA ARG A 68 -4.80 2.24 -7.37
C ARG A 68 -5.94 1.46 -6.72
N ALA A 69 -6.01 1.44 -5.39
CA ALA A 69 -7.09 0.78 -4.66
C ALA A 69 -8.47 1.36 -5.03
N GLU A 70 -8.61 2.68 -5.12
CA GLU A 70 -9.89 3.28 -5.51
C GLU A 70 -10.28 2.93 -6.95
N LYS A 71 -9.33 2.92 -7.89
CA LYS A 71 -9.56 2.46 -9.27
C LYS A 71 -10.03 1.00 -9.33
N LEU A 72 -9.39 0.11 -8.56
CA LEU A 72 -9.80 -1.30 -8.48
C LEU A 72 -11.20 -1.44 -7.90
N LYS A 73 -11.51 -0.68 -6.85
CA LYS A 73 -12.84 -0.67 -6.20
C LYS A 73 -13.93 -0.21 -7.17
N GLU A 74 -13.68 0.84 -7.95
CA GLU A 74 -14.61 1.28 -9.00
C GLU A 74 -14.80 0.23 -10.09
N TYR A 75 -13.72 -0.39 -10.55
CA TYR A 75 -13.76 -1.46 -11.54
C TYR A 75 -14.59 -2.66 -11.05
N LEU A 76 -14.35 -3.11 -9.82
CA LEU A 76 -15.10 -4.20 -9.19
C LEU A 76 -16.58 -3.85 -9.00
N LYS A 77 -16.89 -2.61 -8.61
CA LYS A 77 -18.27 -2.13 -8.49
C LYS A 77 -18.99 -2.14 -9.83
N LYS A 78 -18.32 -1.76 -10.91
CA LYS A 78 -18.87 -1.82 -12.27
C LYS A 78 -19.05 -3.26 -12.76
N LYS A 79 -18.14 -4.17 -12.42
CA LYS A 79 -18.21 -5.59 -12.80
C LYS A 79 -19.32 -6.36 -12.07
N LYS A 80 -19.70 -5.93 -10.86
CA LYS A 80 -20.80 -6.52 -10.07
C LYS A 80 -22.19 -5.98 -10.46
N LYS A 81 -22.28 -5.08 -11.44
CA LYS A 81 -23.53 -4.47 -11.92
C LYS A 81 -23.89 -5.02 -13.28
#